data_AF-A0A970HFH7-F1
#
_entry.id   AF-A0A970HFH7-F1
#
_cell.length_a   1.000
_cell.length_b   1.000
_cell.length_c   1.000
_cell.angle_alpha   90.00
_cell.angle_beta   90.00
_cell.angle_gamma   90.00
#
_symmetry.space_group_name_H-M   'P 1'
#
loop_
_entity.id
_entity.type
_entity.pdbx_description
1 polymer ?
#
loop_
_entity_poly.entity_id
_entity_poly.type
_entity_poly.pdbx_seq_one_letter_code
_entity_poly.pdbx_strand_id
1 'polypeptide(L)'
;MADFKTDGDMKGLAEVLDTVSEKVPKLIKEIIGTLYSPEAGKNMGKAVGSLYKELLDSGIPEDVALDMAKSYMISMKDFSNIMK
;
A
#
# COMPACT_ATOMS: atom_id res chain seq x y z
N MET A 1 36.13 -25.66 -15.84
CA MET A 1 35.06 -26.54 -15.36
C MET A 1 34.10 -25.64 -14.61
N ALA A 2 32.85 -25.56 -15.07
CA ALA A 2 31.83 -24.77 -14.38
C ALA A 2 31.57 -25.43 -13.03
N ASP A 3 31.69 -24.65 -11.95
CA ASP A 3 31.41 -25.06 -10.59
C ASP A 3 29.89 -25.31 -10.50
N PHE A 4 29.48 -26.55 -10.77
CA PHE A 4 28.09 -26.96 -10.70
C PHE A 4 27.74 -26.99 -9.21
N LYS A 5 27.02 -25.93 -8.77
CA LYS A 5 26.49 -25.77 -7.42
C LYS A 5 26.08 -27.12 -6.86
N THR A 6 26.69 -27.51 -5.75
CA THR A 6 26.41 -28.80 -5.10
C THR A 6 24.95 -28.85 -4.65
N ASP A 7 24.34 -30.04 -4.61
CA ASP A 7 22.94 -30.22 -4.21
C ASP A 7 22.60 -29.56 -2.86
N GLY A 8 23.59 -29.43 -1.97
CA GLY A 8 23.46 -28.71 -0.70
C GLY A 8 23.20 -27.21 -0.87
N ASP A 9 23.89 -26.55 -1.81
CA ASP A 9 23.71 -25.13 -2.10
C ASP A 9 22.34 -24.85 -2.71
N MET A 10 21.85 -25.76 -3.55
CA MET A 10 20.51 -25.65 -4.15
C MET A 10 19.41 -25.85 -3.11
N LYS A 11 19.58 -26.76 -2.15
CA LYS A 11 18.63 -26.95 -1.04
C LYS A 11 18.59 -25.75 -0.09
N GLY A 12 19.74 -25.20 0.28
CA GLY A 12 19.78 -24.00 1.13
C GLY A 12 19.13 -22.79 0.46
N LEU A 13 19.32 -22.62 -0.85
CA LEU A 13 18.63 -21.57 -1.61
C LEU A 13 17.12 -21.81 -1.64
N ALA A 14 16.66 -23.05 -1.83
CA ALA A 14 15.24 -23.39 -1.81
C ALA A 14 14.60 -23.06 -0.46
N GLU A 15 15.24 -23.40 0.66
CA GLU A 15 14.74 -23.11 2.01
C GLU A 15 14.64 -21.59 2.29
N VAL A 16 15.62 -20.81 1.81
CA VAL A 16 15.58 -19.34 1.92
C VAL A 16 14.44 -18.78 1.08
N LEU A 17 14.27 -19.26 -0.15
CA LEU A 17 13.19 -18.80 -1.03
C LEU A 17 11.81 -19.19 -0.49
N ASP A 18 11.66 -20.39 0.08
CA ASP A 18 10.45 -20.83 0.75
C ASP A 18 10.13 -19.90 1.93
N THR A 19 11.13 -19.63 2.78
CA THR A 19 10.97 -18.71 3.92
C THR A 19 10.56 -17.30 3.45
N VAL A 20 11.19 -16.76 2.41
CA VAL A 20 10.84 -15.45 1.84
C VAL A 20 9.42 -15.46 1.29
N SER A 21 9.04 -16.53 0.57
CA SER A 21 7.72 -16.70 -0.01
C SER A 21 6.61 -16.79 1.06
N GLU A 22 6.92 -17.25 2.27
CA GLU A 22 5.99 -17.27 3.39
C GLU A 22 5.91 -15.91 4.11
N LYS A 23 7.07 -15.27 4.36
CA LYS A 23 7.16 -14.08 5.21
C LYS A 23 6.72 -12.81 4.49
N VAL A 24 7.05 -12.66 3.21
CA VAL A 24 6.75 -11.44 2.44
C VAL A 24 5.24 -11.23 2.28
N PRO A 25 4.44 -12.22 1.84
CA PRO A 25 2.99 -12.04 1.76
C PRO A 25 2.34 -11.80 3.13
N LYS A 26 2.88 -12.39 4.20
CA LYS A 26 2.40 -12.16 5.55
C LYS A 26 2.60 -10.72 6.00
N LEU A 27 3.79 -10.16 5.78
CA LEU A 27 4.09 -8.75 6.05
C LEU A 27 3.17 -7.81 5.25
N ILE A 28 2.96 -8.08 3.96
CA ILE A 28 2.04 -7.30 3.14
C ILE A 28 0.61 -7.34 3.70
N LYS A 29 0.11 -8.53 4.06
CA LYS A 29 -1.23 -8.69 4.66
C LYS A 29 -1.38 -7.94 5.98
N GLU A 30 -0.36 -7.95 6.82
CA GLU A 30 -0.36 -7.22 8.09
C GLU A 30 -0.35 -5.70 7.88
N ILE A 31 0.46 -5.19 6.95
CA ILE A 31 0.49 -3.76 6.57
C ILE A 31 -0.86 -3.33 5.94
N ILE A 32 -1.44 -4.16 5.07
CA ILE A 32 -2.76 -3.91 4.50
C ILE A 32 -3.82 -3.92 5.61
N GLY A 33 -3.77 -4.87 6.55
CA GLY A 33 -4.67 -4.94 7.68
C GLY A 33 -4.61 -3.69 8.58
N THR A 34 -3.43 -3.13 8.81
CA THR A 34 -3.29 -1.87 9.56
C THR A 34 -3.81 -0.67 8.77
N LEU A 35 -3.57 -0.62 7.45
CA LEU A 35 -4.07 0.45 6.55
C LEU A 35 -5.59 0.41 6.31
N TYR A 36 -6.23 -0.76 6.41
CA TYR A 36 -7.70 -0.91 6.32
C TYR A 36 -8.38 -1.00 7.69
N SER A 37 -7.65 -0.74 8.78
CA SER A 37 -8.24 -0.66 10.12
C SER A 37 -9.23 0.51 10.22
N PRO A 38 -10.21 0.46 11.14
CA PRO A 38 -11.10 1.59 11.41
C PRO A 38 -10.35 2.88 11.73
N GLU A 39 -9.19 2.77 12.38
CA GLU A 39 -8.32 3.92 12.70
C GLU A 39 -7.68 4.51 11.44
N ALA A 40 -7.16 3.69 10.55
CA ALA A 40 -6.62 4.14 9.27
C ALA A 40 -7.70 4.75 8.37
N GLY A 41 -8.91 4.17 8.34
CA GLY A 41 -10.07 4.76 7.68
C GLY A 41 -10.44 6.14 8.24
N LYS A 42 -10.40 6.31 9.56
CA LYS A 42 -10.63 7.59 10.23
C LYS A 42 -9.56 8.64 9.88
N ASN A 43 -8.29 8.24 9.87
CA ASN A 43 -7.18 9.14 9.52
C ASN A 43 -7.22 9.55 8.05
N MET A 44 -7.54 8.61 7.15
CA MET A 44 -7.74 8.90 5.73
C MET A 44 -8.91 9.86 5.51
N GLY A 45 -10.05 9.63 6.17
CA GLY A 45 -11.20 10.55 6.10
C GLY A 45 -10.88 11.97 6.58
N LYS A 46 -10.10 12.10 7.66
CA LYS A 46 -9.61 13.41 8.12
C LYS A 46 -8.72 14.09 7.08
N ALA A 47 -7.77 13.35 6.49
CA ALA A 47 -6.86 13.92 5.49
C ALA A 47 -7.62 14.43 4.25
N VAL A 48 -8.57 13.64 3.73
CA VAL A 48 -9.41 14.02 2.59
C VAL A 48 -10.28 15.24 2.94
N GLY A 49 -10.88 15.26 4.12
CA GLY A 49 -11.69 16.40 4.58
C GLY A 49 -10.88 17.69 4.79
N SER A 50 -9.67 17.58 5.34
CA SER A 50 -8.75 18.71 5.49
C SER A 50 -8.33 19.26 4.13
N LEU A 51 -7.94 18.39 3.18
CA LEU A 51 -7.63 18.80 1.81
C LEU A 51 -8.80 19.53 1.17
N TYR A 52 -10.01 18.97 1.22
CA TYR A 52 -11.20 19.61 0.68
C TYR A 52 -11.41 21.02 1.26
N LYS A 53 -11.29 21.17 2.58
CA LYS A 53 -11.43 22.46 3.24
C LYS A 53 -10.37 23.47 2.79
N GLU A 54 -9.12 23.06 2.70
CA GLU A 54 -8.03 23.92 2.24
C GLU A 54 -8.22 24.37 0.78
N LEU A 55 -8.73 23.48 -0.09
CA LEU A 55 -9.07 23.83 -1.47
C LEU A 55 -10.15 24.92 -1.52
N LEU A 56 -11.23 24.78 -0.73
CA LEU A 56 -12.25 25.82 -0.61
C LEU A 56 -11.68 27.14 -0.07
N ASP A 57 -10.87 27.08 0.99
CA ASP A 57 -10.25 28.25 1.61
C ASP A 57 -9.29 28.98 0.64
N SER A 58 -8.71 28.25 -0.32
CA SER A 58 -7.88 28.81 -1.41
C SER A 58 -8.69 29.40 -2.58
N GLY A 59 -10.02 29.34 -2.52
CA GLY A 59 -10.93 29.91 -3.52
C GLY A 59 -11.25 28.96 -4.68
N ILE A 60 -10.96 27.66 -4.55
CA ILE A 60 -11.35 26.67 -5.56
C ILE A 60 -12.87 26.42 -5.46
N PRO A 61 -13.60 26.41 -6.60
CA PRO A 61 -15.03 26.10 -6.62
C PRO A 61 -15.36 24.76 -5.96
N GLU A 62 -16.52 24.69 -5.32
CA GLU A 62 -16.94 23.54 -4.50
C GLU A 62 -16.93 22.22 -5.26
N ASP A 63 -17.46 22.22 -6.48
CA ASP A 63 -17.51 21.08 -7.38
C ASP A 63 -16.12 20.58 -7.77
N VAL A 64 -15.21 21.51 -8.09
CA VAL A 64 -13.80 21.21 -8.42
C VAL A 64 -13.05 20.69 -7.20
N ALA A 65 -13.21 21.33 -6.04
CA ALA A 65 -12.57 20.89 -4.80
C ALA A 65 -13.03 19.49 -4.38
N LEU A 66 -14.33 19.20 -4.55
CA LEU A 66 -14.90 17.89 -4.26
C LEU A 66 -14.33 16.81 -5.20
N ASP A 67 -14.18 17.13 -6.49
CA ASP A 67 -13.60 16.22 -7.48
C ASP A 67 -12.11 15.93 -7.20
N MET A 68 -11.34 16.95 -6.83
CA MET A 68 -9.94 16.82 -6.44
C MET A 68 -9.78 15.96 -5.18
N ALA A 69 -10.61 16.18 -4.15
CA ALA A 69 -10.58 15.40 -2.91
C ALA A 69 -10.96 13.93 -3.14
N LYS A 70 -11.96 13.66 -4.00
CA LYS A 70 -12.32 12.29 -4.44
C LYS A 70 -11.17 11.63 -5.20
N SER A 71 -10.55 12.35 -6.12
CA SER A 71 -9.42 11.86 -6.91
C SER A 71 -8.24 11.46 -6.02
N TYR A 72 -7.91 12.27 -5.01
CA TYR A 72 -6.88 11.93 -4.01
C TYR A 72 -7.17 10.62 -3.26
N MET A 73 -8.42 10.40 -2.87
CA MET A 73 -8.86 9.16 -2.20
C MET A 73 -8.73 7.94 -3.12
N ILE A 74 -9.05 8.09 -4.41
CA ILE A 74 -8.93 7.02 -5.41
C ILE A 74 -7.45 6.66 -5.63
N SER A 75 -6.56 7.64 -5.78
CA SER A 75 -5.11 7.41 -5.91
C SER A 75 -4.54 6.58 -4.75
N MET A 76 -5.00 6.84 -3.53
CA MET A 76 -4.62 6.05 -2.34
C MET A 76 -5.13 4.59 -2.41
N LYS A 77 -6.37 4.40 -2.88
CA LYS A 77 -6.98 3.07 -3.04
C LYS A 77 -6.28 2.26 -4.13
N ASP A 78 -5.92 2.89 -5.25
CA ASP A 78 -5.25 2.25 -6.37
C ASP A 78 -3.84 1.79 -5.99
N PHE A 79 -3.10 2.62 -5.25
CA PHE A 79 -1.81 2.22 -4.67
C PHE A 79 -1.94 0.98 -3.78
N SER A 80 -2.99 0.91 -2.96
CA SER A 80 -3.24 -0.27 -2.11
C SER A 80 -3.62 -1.52 -2.91
N ASN A 81 -4.31 -1.36 -4.05
CA ASN A 81 -4.65 -2.48 -4.93
C ASN A 81 -3.45 -3.02 -5.71
N ILE A 82 -2.45 -2.18 -6.02
CA ILE A 82 -1.20 -2.60 -6.68
C ILE A 82 -0.31 -3.43 -5.75
N MET A 83 -0.47 -3.28 -4.42
CA MET A 83 0.26 -4.08 -3.42
C MET A 83 -0.43 -5.42 -3.08
N LYS A 84 -1.55 -5.77 -3.73
CA LYS A 84 -2.20 -7.09 -3.61
C LYS A 84 -1.59 -8.08 -4.59
#